data_AF-A0A7X0L2D6-F1
#
_entry.id   AF-A0A7X0L2D6-F1
#
_cell.length_a   1.000
_cell.length_b   1.000
_cell.length_c   1.000
_cell.angle_alpha   90.00
_cell.angle_beta   90.00
_cell.angle_gamma   90.00
#
_symmetry.space_group_name_H-M   'P 1'
#
loop_
_entity.id
_entity.type
_entity.pdbx_description
1 polymer ?
#
loop_
_entity_poly.entity_id
_entity_poly.type
_entity_poly.pdbx_seq_one_letter_code
_entity_poly.pdbx_strand_id
1 'polypeptide(L)' 'MAEAERMDEVDVNPGVHRATETDEAQVLRELYGEPDAGGIFRGRDGNGEEGRT' A
#
# COMPACT_ATOMS: atom_id res chain seq x y z
N MET A 1 -7.65 23.76 25.71
CA MET A 1 -6.84 23.29 24.56
C MET A 1 -5.97 22.14 25.06
N ALA A 2 -6.54 20.95 25.22
CA ALA A 2 -5.85 19.82 25.88
C ALA A 2 -5.06 18.91 24.92
N GLU A 3 -5.40 18.92 23.63
CA GLU A 3 -4.73 18.10 22.60
C GLU A 3 -3.36 18.68 22.21
N ALA A 4 -3.22 20.00 22.20
CA ALA A 4 -1.97 20.68 21.84
C ALA A 4 -0.83 20.46 22.84
N GLU A 5 -1.16 20.20 24.11
CA GLU A 5 -0.19 19.95 25.19
C GLU A 5 0.44 18.55 25.11
N ARG A 6 -0.04 17.67 24.22
CA ARG A 6 0.44 16.28 24.05
C ARG A 6 1.08 16.02 22.69
N MET A 7 1.34 17.07 21.91
CA MET A 7 1.96 16.94 20.59
C MET A 7 3.40 16.38 20.67
N ASP A 8 4.03 16.47 21.84
CA ASP A 8 5.32 15.86 22.17
C ASP A 8 5.27 14.33 22.35
N GLU A 9 4.07 13.75 22.50
CA GLU A 9 3.86 12.30 22.57
C GLU A 9 3.71 11.64 21.17
N VAL A 10 3.64 12.44 20.11
CA VAL A 10 3.51 11.97 18.72
C VAL A 10 4.87 11.57 18.16
N ASP A 11 4.93 10.46 17.43
CA ASP A 11 6.13 9.95 16.73
C ASP A 11 7.37 9.67 17.61
N VAL A 12 7.16 9.40 18.91
CA VAL A 12 8.25 9.05 19.85
C VAL A 12 8.94 7.72 19.56
N ASN A 13 8.35 6.88 18.69
CA ASN A 13 8.91 5.57 18.38
C ASN A 13 10.17 5.75 17.49
N PRO A 14 11.38 5.39 17.96
CA PRO A 14 12.61 5.58 17.21
C PRO A 14 12.68 4.74 15.92
N GLY A 15 11.79 3.76 15.78
CA GLY A 15 11.62 2.94 14.57
C GLY A 15 10.70 3.56 13.52
N VAL A 16 10.13 4.75 13.72
CA VAL A 16 9.20 5.38 12.75
C VAL A 16 9.82 5.62 11.37
N HIS A 17 11.14 5.79 11.31
CA HIS A 17 11.89 5.97 10.06
C HIS A 17 12.40 4.65 9.48
N ARG A 18 12.20 3.53 10.17
CA ARG A 18 12.57 2.21 9.67
C ARG A 18 11.45 1.72 8.77
N ALA A 19 11.76 1.41 7.52
CA ALA A 19 10.84 0.68 6.67
C ALA A 19 10.43 -0.63 7.35
N THR A 20 9.15 -0.74 7.70
CA THR A 20 8.56 -1.94 8.33
C THR A 20 8.03 -2.92 7.29
N GLU A 21 7.85 -2.47 6.06
CA GLU A 21 7.24 -3.23 4.98
C GLU A 21 8.27 -3.54 3.89
N THR A 22 8.06 -4.65 3.22
CA THR A 22 8.81 -5.02 2.01
C THR A 22 8.50 -3.99 0.92
N ASP A 23 9.45 -3.79 -0.01
CA ASP A 23 9.25 -2.92 -1.17
C ASP A 23 7.88 -3.16 -1.81
N GLU A 24 7.08 -2.10 -1.90
CA GLU A 24 5.70 -2.17 -2.39
C GLU A 24 5.64 -2.80 -3.78
N ALA A 25 6.56 -2.46 -4.67
CA ALA A 25 6.60 -3.02 -6.03
C ALA A 25 6.91 -4.52 -6.02
N GLN A 26 7.72 -5.01 -5.09
CA GLN A 26 7.94 -6.43 -4.90
C GLN A 26 6.67 -7.14 -4.42
N VAL A 27 5.97 -6.59 -3.43
CA VAL A 27 4.72 -7.16 -2.90
C VAL A 27 3.64 -7.20 -3.98
N LEU A 28 3.47 -6.10 -4.72
CA LEU A 28 2.47 -6.02 -5.79
C LEU A 28 2.74 -7.02 -6.92
N ARG A 29 4.00 -7.23 -7.30
CA ARG A 29 4.38 -8.27 -8.29
C ARG A 29 4.09 -9.68 -7.81
N GLU A 30 4.30 -9.97 -6.52
CA GLU A 30 4.01 -11.29 -5.95
C GLU A 30 2.50 -11.58 -5.96
N LEU A 31 1.67 -10.58 -5.63
CA LEU A 31 0.23 -10.74 -5.53
C LEU A 31 -0.49 -10.72 -6.89
N TYR A 32 -0.06 -9.83 -7.78
CA TYR A 32 -0.80 -9.50 -9.00
C TYR A 32 -0.03 -9.78 -10.30
N GLY A 33 1.25 -10.12 -10.22
CA GLY A 33 2.12 -10.28 -11.39
C GLY A 33 2.66 -8.94 -11.91
N GLU A 34 3.12 -8.92 -13.16
CA GLU A 34 3.67 -7.70 -13.75
C GLU A 34 2.57 -6.65 -14.02
N PRO A 35 2.87 -5.36 -13.82
CA PRO A 35 1.93 -4.30 -14.16
C PRO A 35 1.72 -4.19 -15.67
N ASP A 36 0.58 -3.62 -16.07
CA ASP A 36 0.32 -3.29 -17.48
C ASP A 36 1.21 -2.13 -17.98
N ALA A 37 1.09 -1.77 -19.27
CA ALA A 37 1.89 -0.70 -19.87
C ALA A 37 1.68 0.68 -19.21
N GLY A 38 0.60 0.86 -18.43
CA GLY A 38 0.34 2.04 -17.62
C GLY A 38 0.92 1.97 -16.21
N GLY A 39 1.62 0.89 -15.85
CA GLY A 39 2.12 0.66 -14.50
C GLY A 39 1.06 0.16 -13.52
N ILE A 40 -0.12 -0.28 -14.00
CA ILE A 40 -1.23 -0.69 -13.15
C ILE A 40 -1.19 -2.21 -12.91
N PHE A 41 -1.17 -2.61 -11.65
CA PHE A 41 -1.34 -4.00 -11.24
C PHE A 41 -2.83 -4.36 -11.27
N ARG A 42 -3.21 -5.33 -12.10
CA ARG A 42 -4.58 -5.86 -12.17
C ARG A 42 -4.55 -7.28 -11.64
N GLY A 43 -5.50 -7.63 -10.77
CA GLY A 43 -5.63 -8.98 -10.24
C GLY A 43 -5.64 -10.05 -11.32
N ARG A 44 -5.18 -11.26 -10.98
CA ARG A 44 -5.18 -12.43 -11.89
C ARG A 44 -6.59 -12.77 -12.43
N ASP A 45 -7.62 -12.24 -11.77
CA ASP A 45 -9.03 -12.29 -12.06
C ASP A 45 -9.55 -11.08 -12.87
N GLY A 46 -8.67 -10.26 -13.45
CA GLY A 46 -8.99 -9.13 -14.35
C GLY A 46 -9.70 -9.48 -15.67
N ASN A 47 -10.45 -10.58 -15.74
CA ASN A 47 -11.57 -10.68 -16.66
C ASN A 47 -12.70 -9.84 -16.08
N GLY A 48 -12.86 -8.63 -16.59
CA GLY A 48 -13.97 -7.76 -16.25
C GLY A 48 -15.28 -8.55 -16.30
N GLU A 49 -15.99 -8.58 -15.17
CA GLU A 49 -17.40 -8.97 -15.13
C GLU A 49 -18.24 -7.87 -15.81
N GLU A 50 -18.03 -7.67 -17.11
CA GLU A 50 -18.94 -7.00 -18.01
C GLU A 50 -19.42 -8.05 -19.02
N GLY A 51 -20.47 -8.79 -18.63
CA GLY A 51 -21.02 -9.81 -19.52
C GLY A 51 -21.86 -10.87 -18.82
N ARG A 52 -22.82 -10.47 -17.98
CA ARG A 52 -23.91 -11.37 -17.57
C ARG A 52 -25.05 -11.21 -18.56
N THR A 53 -25.03 -12.00 -19.63
CA THR A 53 -26.23 -12.32 -20.43
C THR A 53 -27.03 -13.42 -19.77
#